data_AF-A0A847YDF9-F1
#
_entry.id   AF-A0A847YDF9-F1
#
_cell.length_a   1.000
_cell.length_b   1.000
_cell.length_c   1.000
_cell.angle_alpha   90.00
_cell.angle_beta   90.00
_cell.angle_gamma   90.00
#
_symmetry.space_group_name_H-M   'P 1'
#
loop_
_entity.id
_entity.type
_entity.pdbx_description
1 polymer ?
#
loop_
_entity_poly.entity_id
_entity_poly.type
_entity_poly.pdbx_seq_one_letter_code
_entity_poly.pdbx_strand_id
1 'polypeptide(L)'
;LSLGVAREQARKDLPLSTYTEAYWKIDLHNLLHFLELRLDSSAQWEIRQYARIMGEEIVAPLFPMTWEAFQDYRLRSLLLTRLDVEVIRRLLARGRLPADLTSFAAAQDPSWVGLERCREREECLDKLRRLGLVQEDS
;
A
#
# COMPACT_ATOMS: atom_id res chain seq x y z
N LEU A 1 28.57 -36.41 -0.35
CA LEU A 1 29.38 -35.44 0.43
C LEU A 1 30.71 -36.11 0.72
N SER A 2 31.76 -35.68 0.03
CA SER A 2 33.11 -36.27 0.05
C SER A 2 33.84 -36.15 1.39
N LEU A 3 33.37 -35.28 2.29
CA LEU A 3 33.97 -34.98 3.59
C LEU A 3 33.20 -35.57 4.79
N GLY A 4 32.17 -36.39 4.57
CA GLY A 4 31.41 -37.05 5.66
C GLY A 4 30.55 -36.12 6.55
N VAL A 5 30.45 -34.84 6.20
CA VAL A 5 29.63 -33.85 6.92
C VAL A 5 28.13 -34.14 6.75
N ALA A 6 27.35 -34.00 7.82
CA ALA A 6 25.88 -34.12 7.78
C ALA A 6 25.25 -33.03 6.89
N ARG A 7 24.16 -33.35 6.18
CA ARG A 7 23.51 -32.45 5.22
C ARG A 7 23.00 -31.17 5.88
N GLU A 8 22.46 -31.28 7.09
CA GLU A 8 21.92 -30.17 7.88
C GLU A 8 23.01 -29.17 8.29
N GLN A 9 24.25 -29.63 8.44
CA GLN A 9 25.39 -28.76 8.73
C GLN A 9 25.88 -28.08 7.44
N ALA A 10 25.97 -28.83 6.34
CA ALA A 10 26.36 -28.29 5.03
C ALA A 10 25.39 -27.23 4.49
N ARG A 11 24.08 -27.29 4.85
CA ARG A 11 23.10 -26.31 4.38
C ARG A 11 23.30 -24.89 4.93
N LYS A 12 24.11 -24.72 5.99
CA LYS A 12 24.35 -23.41 6.62
C LYS A 12 25.10 -22.45 5.70
N ASP A 13 25.91 -23.01 4.80
CA ASP A 13 26.70 -22.25 3.84
C ASP A 13 25.91 -21.95 2.55
N LEU A 14 24.65 -22.42 2.44
CA LEU A 14 23.79 -22.10 1.31
C LEU A 14 23.25 -20.67 1.42
N PRO A 15 23.24 -19.89 0.33
CA PRO A 15 22.69 -18.55 0.33
C PRO A 15 21.17 -18.55 0.48
N LEU A 16 20.59 -17.43 0.94
CA LEU A 16 19.14 -17.25 1.08
C LEU A 16 18.39 -17.36 -0.27
N SER A 17 19.08 -17.18 -1.39
CA SER A 17 18.55 -17.36 -2.75
C SER A 17 18.36 -18.82 -3.16
N THR A 18 18.65 -19.78 -2.27
CA THR A 18 18.44 -21.20 -2.55
C THR A 18 16.94 -21.48 -2.63
N TYR A 19 16.50 -21.97 -3.79
CA TYR A 19 15.10 -22.33 -3.99
C TYR A 19 14.67 -23.43 -3.02
N THR A 20 13.46 -23.26 -2.49
CA THR A 20 12.78 -24.24 -1.65
C THR A 20 11.36 -24.39 -2.13
N GLU A 21 10.82 -25.58 -2.00
CA GLU A 21 9.42 -25.86 -2.26
C GLU A 21 8.70 -25.99 -0.92
N ALA A 22 7.47 -25.47 -0.86
CA ALA A 22 6.63 -25.56 0.32
C ALA A 22 5.18 -25.75 -0.08
N TYR A 23 4.48 -26.64 0.63
CA TYR A 23 3.03 -26.74 0.55
C TYR A 23 2.42 -25.68 1.46
N TRP A 24 1.58 -24.82 0.88
CA TRP A 24 0.88 -23.77 1.62
C TRP A 24 -0.63 -23.97 1.51
N LYS A 25 -1.28 -24.18 2.66
CA LYS A 25 -2.74 -24.23 2.79
C LYS A 25 -3.18 -23.02 3.61
N ILE A 26 -4.13 -22.26 3.09
CA ILE A 26 -4.68 -21.06 3.71
C ILE A 26 -6.13 -20.87 3.25
N ASP A 27 -6.97 -20.25 4.09
CA ASP A 27 -8.31 -19.84 3.67
C ASP A 27 -8.28 -18.54 2.84
N LEU A 28 -9.39 -18.25 2.16
CA LEU A 28 -9.47 -17.11 1.26
C LEU A 28 -9.33 -15.77 1.99
N HIS A 29 -9.87 -15.62 3.20
CA HIS A 29 -9.79 -14.35 3.94
C HIS A 29 -8.34 -13.98 4.27
N ASN A 30 -7.60 -14.94 4.84
CA ASN A 30 -6.19 -14.75 5.18
C ASN A 30 -5.31 -14.64 3.93
N LEU A 31 -5.66 -15.32 2.83
CA LEU A 31 -4.97 -15.14 1.55
C LEU A 31 -5.14 -13.70 1.03
N LEU A 32 -6.35 -13.14 1.07
CA LEU A 32 -6.59 -11.76 0.64
C LEU A 32 -5.81 -10.75 1.50
N HIS A 33 -5.68 -10.99 2.81
CA HIS A 33 -4.83 -10.16 3.65
C HIS A 33 -3.33 -10.30 3.32
N PHE A 34 -2.85 -11.52 3.04
CA PHE A 34 -1.49 -11.72 2.54
C PHE A 34 -1.26 -10.94 1.23
N LEU A 35 -2.19 -11.04 0.28
CA LEU A 35 -2.10 -10.35 -1.01
C LEU A 35 -2.07 -8.83 -0.84
N GLU A 36 -2.87 -8.27 0.07
CA GLU A 36 -2.86 -6.83 0.39
C GLU A 36 -1.46 -6.37 0.80
N LEU A 37 -0.79 -7.11 1.68
CA LEU A 37 0.55 -6.75 2.16
C LEU A 37 1.65 -6.98 1.11
N ARG A 38 1.49 -7.97 0.22
CA ARG A 38 2.55 -8.38 -0.72
C ARG A 38 2.42 -7.79 -2.12
N LEU A 39 1.24 -7.27 -2.47
CA LEU A 39 1.04 -6.49 -3.70
C LEU A 39 1.47 -5.03 -3.55
N ASP A 40 1.66 -4.53 -2.32
CA ASP A 40 2.12 -3.17 -2.05
C ASP A 40 3.48 -2.89 -2.71
N SER A 41 3.69 -1.65 -3.18
CA SER A 41 4.93 -1.23 -3.84
C SER A 41 6.15 -1.26 -2.91
N SER A 42 5.95 -1.13 -1.60
CA SER A 42 7.02 -1.23 -0.60
C SER A 42 7.47 -2.67 -0.32
N ALA A 43 6.69 -3.68 -0.73
CA ALA A 43 7.08 -5.07 -0.59
C ALA A 43 8.29 -5.40 -1.50
N GLN A 44 9.08 -6.41 -1.10
CA GLN A 44 10.20 -6.89 -1.89
C GLN A 44 9.71 -7.40 -3.26
N TRP A 45 10.46 -7.12 -4.33
CA TRP A 45 10.00 -7.38 -5.70
C TRP A 45 9.67 -8.86 -5.95
N GLU A 46 10.48 -9.79 -5.44
CA GLU A 46 10.32 -11.23 -5.63
C GLU A 46 9.00 -11.72 -5.04
N ILE A 47 8.70 -11.42 -3.77
CA ILE A 47 7.45 -11.87 -3.13
C ILE A 47 6.22 -11.23 -3.77
N ARG A 48 6.36 -10.02 -4.30
CA ARG A 48 5.29 -9.36 -5.07
C ARG A 48 4.99 -10.07 -6.39
N GLN A 49 5.97 -10.67 -7.06
CA GLN A 49 5.71 -11.48 -8.25
C GLN A 49 4.87 -12.73 -7.91
N TYR A 50 5.22 -13.44 -6.82
CA TYR A 50 4.41 -14.57 -6.34
C TYR A 50 2.99 -14.14 -5.99
N ALA A 51 2.84 -13.03 -5.25
CA ALA A 51 1.52 -12.50 -4.89
C ALA A 51 0.71 -12.08 -6.12
N ARG A 52 1.35 -11.51 -7.15
CA ARG A 52 0.71 -11.14 -8.41
C ARG A 52 0.10 -12.37 -9.10
N ILE A 53 0.88 -13.44 -9.27
CA ILE A 53 0.39 -14.69 -9.89
C ILE A 53 -0.76 -15.27 -9.04
N MET A 54 -0.59 -15.36 -7.72
CA MET A 54 -1.65 -15.86 -6.82
C MET A 54 -2.94 -15.04 -6.92
N GLY A 55 -2.85 -13.72 -6.97
CA GLY A 55 -4.00 -12.83 -7.05
C GLY A 55 -4.64 -12.80 -8.44
N GLU A 56 -3.87 -12.43 -9.46
CA GLU A 56 -4.34 -12.12 -10.82
C GLU A 56 -4.62 -13.39 -11.64
N GLU A 57 -3.85 -14.47 -11.46
CA GLU A 57 -3.98 -15.67 -12.30
C GLU A 57 -4.71 -16.84 -11.61
N ILE A 58 -4.84 -16.82 -10.28
CA ILE A 58 -5.49 -17.90 -9.53
C ILE A 58 -6.77 -17.40 -8.84
N VAL A 59 -6.67 -16.42 -7.94
CA VAL A 59 -7.82 -15.94 -7.17
C VAL A 59 -8.84 -15.23 -8.05
N ALA A 60 -8.40 -14.32 -8.93
CA ALA A 60 -9.28 -13.55 -9.80
C ALA A 60 -10.20 -14.42 -10.69
N PRO A 61 -9.72 -15.44 -11.42
CA PRO A 61 -10.60 -16.29 -12.23
C PRO A 61 -11.48 -17.23 -11.39
N LEU A 62 -11.00 -17.72 -10.23
CA LEU A 62 -11.77 -18.66 -9.41
C LEU A 62 -12.86 -17.98 -8.56
N PHE A 63 -12.60 -16.75 -8.10
CA PHE A 63 -13.48 -16.01 -7.19
C PHE A 63 -13.68 -14.56 -7.66
N PRO A 64 -14.25 -14.33 -8.86
CA PRO A 64 -14.27 -13.02 -9.52
C PRO A 64 -14.96 -11.92 -8.70
N MET A 65 -16.12 -12.22 -8.10
CA MET A 65 -16.84 -11.25 -7.26
C MET A 65 -16.06 -10.87 -6.00
N THR A 66 -15.40 -11.84 -5.37
CA THR A 66 -14.56 -11.59 -4.19
C THR A 66 -13.32 -10.79 -4.58
N TRP A 67 -12.72 -11.09 -5.73
CA TRP A 67 -11.57 -10.37 -6.25
C TRP A 67 -11.91 -8.91 -6.59
N GLU A 68 -13.04 -8.67 -7.24
CA GLU A 68 -13.55 -7.32 -7.51
C GLU A 68 -13.74 -6.53 -6.20
N ALA A 69 -14.46 -7.10 -5.23
CA ALA A 69 -14.63 -6.47 -3.92
C ALA A 69 -13.28 -6.22 -3.21
N PHE A 70 -12.33 -7.14 -3.32
CA PHE A 70 -10.99 -6.97 -2.77
C PHE A 70 -10.23 -5.80 -3.43
N GLN A 71 -10.33 -5.66 -4.75
CA GLN A 71 -9.74 -4.54 -5.48
C GLN A 71 -10.35 -3.22 -5.03
N ASP A 72 -11.67 -3.12 -4.98
CA ASP A 72 -12.39 -1.87 -4.72
C ASP A 72 -12.25 -1.39 -3.28
N TYR A 73 -12.45 -2.31 -2.32
CA TYR A 73 -12.52 -1.95 -0.90
C TYR A 73 -11.19 -2.06 -0.17
N ARG A 74 -10.19 -2.77 -0.72
CA ARG A 74 -8.87 -2.91 -0.08
C ARG A 74 -7.75 -2.32 -0.93
N LEU A 75 -7.39 -2.96 -2.05
CA LEU A 75 -6.17 -2.58 -2.78
C LEU A 75 -6.21 -1.18 -3.39
N ARG A 76 -7.34 -0.78 -3.95
CA ARG A 76 -7.51 0.51 -4.64
C ARG A 76 -8.22 1.53 -3.78
N SER A 77 -8.48 1.20 -2.52
CA SER A 77 -9.08 2.11 -1.55
C SER A 77 -8.13 3.27 -1.21
N LEU A 78 -8.72 4.34 -0.68
CA LEU A 78 -7.98 5.47 -0.14
C LEU A 78 -8.41 5.68 1.31
N LEU A 79 -7.48 5.54 2.25
CA LEU A 79 -7.76 5.82 3.65
C LEU A 79 -7.60 7.32 3.94
N LEU A 80 -8.71 7.95 4.31
CA LEU A 80 -8.75 9.33 4.80
C LEU A 80 -8.79 9.32 6.33
N THR A 81 -7.78 9.90 6.95
CA THR A 81 -7.73 10.12 8.40
C THR A 81 -8.73 11.21 8.81
N ARG A 82 -8.99 11.32 10.11
CA ARG A 82 -9.79 12.43 10.67
C ARG A 82 -9.25 13.80 10.22
N LEU A 83 -7.93 13.95 10.15
CA LEU A 83 -7.26 15.18 9.73
C LEU A 83 -7.49 15.46 8.24
N ASP A 84 -7.34 14.44 7.40
CA ASP A 84 -7.60 14.54 5.95
C ASP A 84 -9.02 15.03 5.67
N VAL A 85 -10.01 14.40 6.33
CA VAL A 85 -11.43 14.74 6.17
C VAL A 85 -11.70 16.19 6.57
N GLU A 86 -11.07 16.67 7.64
CA GLU A 86 -11.29 18.02 8.14
C GLU A 86 -10.61 19.08 7.24
N VAL A 87 -9.42 18.81 6.71
CA VAL A 87 -8.80 19.66 5.68
C VAL A 87 -9.69 19.77 4.45
N ILE A 88 -10.27 18.65 3.97
CA ILE A 88 -11.22 18.64 2.85
C ILE A 88 -12.43 19.53 3.14
N ARG A 89 -13.02 19.42 4.34
CA ARG A 89 -14.16 20.28 4.74
C ARG A 89 -13.81 21.75 4.71
N ARG A 90 -12.64 22.13 5.23
CA ARG A 90 -12.16 23.53 5.22
C ARG A 90 -11.84 24.04 3.82
N LEU A 91 -11.40 23.18 2.91
CA LEU A 91 -11.22 23.54 1.50
C LEU A 91 -12.57 23.74 0.80
N LEU A 92 -13.52 22.82 1.01
CA LEU A 92 -14.87 22.94 0.44
C LEU A 92 -15.60 24.20 0.92
N ALA A 93 -15.48 24.55 2.21
CA ALA A 93 -16.06 25.78 2.76
C ALA A 93 -15.50 27.07 2.12
N ARG A 94 -14.30 27.02 1.53
CA ARG A 94 -13.70 28.14 0.78
C ARG A 94 -14.19 28.24 -0.67
N GLY A 95 -14.89 27.22 -1.18
CA GLY A 95 -15.63 27.29 -2.45
C GLY A 95 -14.79 27.30 -3.73
N ARG A 96 -13.48 27.02 -3.67
CA ARG A 96 -12.60 26.99 -4.84
C ARG A 96 -11.81 25.68 -4.88
N LEU A 97 -12.20 24.79 -5.78
CA LEU A 97 -11.50 23.55 -6.10
C LEU A 97 -11.24 23.49 -7.62
N PRO A 98 -10.11 22.93 -8.07
CA PRO A 98 -8.95 22.51 -7.27
C PRO A 98 -8.33 23.68 -6.52
N ALA A 99 -7.89 23.44 -5.29
CA ALA A 99 -7.21 24.43 -4.47
C ALA A 99 -5.74 24.53 -4.88
N ASP A 100 -5.18 25.74 -4.85
CA ASP A 100 -3.73 25.95 -4.94
C ASP A 100 -3.04 25.57 -3.61
N LEU A 101 -1.70 25.54 -3.62
CA LEU A 101 -0.92 25.24 -2.43
C LEU A 101 -1.13 26.28 -1.31
N THR A 102 -1.40 27.53 -1.67
CA THR A 102 -1.69 28.60 -0.72
C THR A 102 -2.99 28.33 0.04
N SER A 103 -4.04 27.92 -0.67
CA SER A 103 -5.35 27.57 -0.12
C SER A 103 -5.28 26.30 0.72
N PHE A 104 -4.48 25.31 0.29
CA PHE A 104 -4.18 24.13 1.11
C PHE A 104 -3.47 24.51 2.42
N ALA A 105 -2.41 25.33 2.35
CA ALA A 105 -1.69 25.79 3.54
C ALA A 105 -2.58 26.58 4.52
N ALA A 106 -3.57 27.32 4.02
CA ALA A 106 -4.56 27.99 4.85
C ALA A 106 -5.60 27.01 5.46
N ALA A 107 -5.86 25.88 4.81
CA ALA A 107 -6.83 24.86 5.25
C ALA A 107 -6.25 23.76 6.13
N GLN A 108 -4.93 23.70 6.23
CA GLN A 108 -4.18 22.67 6.95
C GLN A 108 -4.59 22.56 8.42
N ASP A 109 -4.32 21.42 9.06
CA ASP A 109 -4.62 21.28 10.47
C ASP A 109 -3.77 22.24 11.33
N PRO A 110 -4.36 22.91 12.34
CA PRO A 110 -3.59 23.82 13.20
C PRO A 110 -2.38 23.18 13.87
N SER A 111 -2.42 21.86 14.14
CA SER A 111 -1.29 21.14 14.73
C SER A 111 -0.06 21.04 13.80
N TRP A 112 -0.23 21.26 12.50
CA TRP A 112 0.85 21.21 11.52
C TRP A 112 1.56 22.56 11.33
N VAL A 113 0.96 23.64 11.83
CA VAL A 113 1.47 25.00 11.66
C VAL A 113 2.77 25.18 12.44
N GLY A 114 3.80 25.72 11.78
CA GLY A 114 5.13 25.94 12.38
C GLY A 114 6.03 24.70 12.40
N LEU A 115 5.54 23.53 12.00
CA LEU A 115 6.38 22.34 11.82
C LEU A 115 7.10 22.40 10.47
N GLU A 116 8.44 22.39 10.52
CA GLU A 116 9.29 22.36 9.33
C GLU A 116 8.99 21.10 8.49
N ARG A 117 8.95 19.93 9.13
CA ARG A 117 8.59 18.65 8.49
C ARG A 117 7.40 18.02 9.21
N CYS A 118 6.38 17.66 8.44
CA CYS A 118 5.18 17.02 8.97
C CYS A 118 4.72 15.94 7.98
N ARG A 119 4.97 14.68 8.33
CA ARG A 119 4.62 13.53 7.49
C ARG A 119 3.12 13.45 7.21
N GLU A 120 2.28 13.74 8.21
CA GLU A 120 0.82 13.74 8.05
C GLU A 120 0.36 14.80 7.04
N ARG A 121 1.00 15.98 7.04
CA ARG A 121 0.72 17.05 6.08
C ARG A 121 1.10 16.63 4.65
N GLU A 122 2.26 15.99 4.48
CA GLU A 122 2.73 15.48 3.19
C GLU A 122 1.79 14.37 2.68
N GLU A 123 1.46 13.39 3.52
CA GLU A 123 0.51 12.32 3.18
C GLU A 123 -0.88 12.87 2.84
N CYS A 124 -1.36 13.87 3.58
CA CYS A 124 -2.62 14.55 3.29
C CYS A 124 -2.59 15.22 1.91
N LEU A 125 -1.55 16.02 1.64
CA LEU A 125 -1.37 16.70 0.36
C LEU A 125 -1.35 15.71 -0.80
N ASP A 126 -0.61 14.61 -0.69
CA ASP A 126 -0.53 13.58 -1.71
C ASP A 126 -1.89 12.92 -1.97
N LYS A 127 -2.67 12.62 -0.91
CA LYS A 127 -4.04 12.12 -1.05
C LYS A 127 -4.94 13.13 -1.78
N LEU A 128 -4.88 14.41 -1.42
CA LEU A 128 -5.71 15.44 -2.04
C LEU A 128 -5.32 15.71 -3.49
N ARG A 129 -4.03 15.65 -3.83
CA ARG A 129 -3.54 15.68 -5.21
C ARG A 129 -4.05 14.49 -6.01
N ARG A 130 -3.97 13.28 -5.45
CA ARG A 130 -4.52 12.06 -6.07
C ARG A 130 -6.02 12.16 -6.34
N LEU A 131 -6.76 12.87 -5.49
CA LEU A 131 -8.19 13.15 -5.65
C LEU A 131 -8.48 14.33 -6.61
N GLY A 132 -7.46 15.05 -7.08
CA GLY A 132 -7.64 16.26 -7.89
C GLY A 132 -8.20 17.46 -7.10
N LEU A 133 -8.15 17.42 -5.77
CA LEU A 133 -8.65 18.49 -4.90
C LEU A 133 -7.61 19.62 -4.69
N VAL A 134 -6.33 19.32 -4.88
CA VAL A 134 -5.23 20.29 -4.80
C VAL A 134 -4.34 20.15 -6.03
N GLN A 135 -3.91 21.27 -6.62
CA GLN A 135 -2.99 21.33 -7.76
C GLN A 135 -1.79 22.21 -7.45
N GLU A 136 -0.68 21.99 -8.16
CA GLU A 136 0.43 22.95 -8.17
C GLU A 136 0.05 24.13 -9.07
N ASP A 137 0.39 25.34 -8.62
CA ASP A 137 0.25 26.54 -9.44
C ASP A 137 1.04 26.33 -10.74
N SER A 138 0.37 26.50 -11.88
CA SER A 138 0.99 26.37 -13.22
C SER A 138 1.93 27.53 -13.53
#